data_AF-A0A2N3F8C1-F1
#
_entry.id   AF-A0A2N3F8C1-F1
#
_cell.length_a   1.000
_cell.length_b   1.000
_cell.length_c   1.000
_cell.angle_alpha   90.00
_cell.angle_beta   90.00
_cell.angle_gamma   90.00
#
_symmetry.space_group_name_H-M   'P 1'
#
loop_
_entity.id
_entity.type
_entity.pdbx_description
1 polymer ?
#
loop_
_entity_poly.entity_id
_entity_poly.type
_entity_poly.pdbx_seq_one_letter_code
_entity_poly.pdbx_strand_id
1 'polypeptide(L)'
;STTFSGPLAAGDFAGEPASIAVTVTAVKTRELPEANDDFAQLASEFDTVEELKADLSEQAARIKTNNQAMEAREKLLQVLTEKVGEFDLPGKIIEAEVHSHLENEDRLEDEEHRGEVTARAKEALRTQMLLDQLAEDLAIDVQENELVDYLVNASRQYGTDPGEFIQQVQQAGQIPAIVADVARSKATAYALRRATVKDTHGNPVDLKAIIGGLEDEVESAPEAEVAAAE
;
A
#
# COMPACT_ATOMS: atom_id res chain seq x y z
N SER A 1 -18.01 -46.81 -3.24
CA SER A 1 -18.02 -46.25 -1.87
C SER A 1 -16.74 -46.69 -1.18
N THR A 2 -16.24 -45.91 -0.25
CA THR A 2 -15.10 -46.29 0.60
C THR A 2 -15.38 -45.80 2.02
N THR A 3 -14.77 -46.46 3.00
CA THR A 3 -14.91 -46.06 4.41
C THR A 3 -13.51 -45.85 4.96
N PHE A 4 -13.28 -44.71 5.60
CA PHE A 4 -12.03 -44.40 6.27
C PHE A 4 -12.29 -43.90 7.69
N SER A 5 -11.30 -44.09 8.57
CA SER A 5 -11.36 -43.65 9.96
C SER A 5 -10.55 -42.38 10.15
N GLY A 6 -11.10 -41.38 10.83
CA GLY A 6 -10.41 -40.13 11.12
C GLY A 6 -11.13 -39.28 12.16
N PRO A 7 -10.45 -38.29 12.75
CA PRO A 7 -11.05 -37.39 13.72
C PRO A 7 -12.09 -36.47 13.05
N LEU A 8 -13.23 -36.25 13.70
CA LEU A 8 -14.24 -35.31 13.22
C LEU A 8 -13.74 -33.87 13.37
N ALA A 9 -13.89 -33.06 12.31
CA ALA A 9 -13.34 -31.71 12.25
C ALA A 9 -14.09 -30.67 13.11
N ALA A 10 -15.37 -30.91 13.43
CA ALA A 10 -16.21 -29.99 14.21
C ALA A 10 -17.44 -30.71 14.82
N GLY A 11 -18.08 -30.07 15.81
CA GLY A 11 -19.28 -30.57 16.50
C GLY A 11 -19.01 -31.18 17.88
N ASP A 12 -20.03 -31.76 18.50
CA ASP A 12 -19.97 -32.28 19.88
C ASP A 12 -18.97 -33.44 20.08
N PHE A 13 -18.53 -34.07 18.98
CA PHE A 13 -17.55 -35.16 18.95
C PHE A 13 -16.28 -34.77 18.19
N ALA A 14 -15.98 -33.46 18.11
CA ALA A 14 -14.78 -32.96 17.45
C ALA A 14 -13.51 -33.58 18.06
N GLY A 15 -12.60 -34.06 17.20
CA GLY A 15 -11.37 -34.74 17.62
C GLY A 15 -11.52 -36.22 17.95
N GLU A 16 -12.73 -36.75 18.11
CA GLU A 16 -12.95 -38.19 18.34
C GLU A 16 -12.85 -39.00 17.03
N PRO A 17 -12.29 -40.22 17.07
CA PRO A 17 -12.14 -41.07 15.89
C PRO A 17 -13.50 -41.61 15.43
N ALA A 18 -13.89 -41.29 14.20
CA ALA A 18 -15.13 -41.75 13.58
C ALA A 18 -14.89 -42.50 12.27
N SER A 19 -15.77 -43.46 11.97
CA SER A 19 -15.78 -44.19 10.71
C SER A 19 -16.66 -43.45 9.70
N ILE A 20 -16.05 -42.86 8.66
CA ILE A 20 -16.72 -42.04 7.66
C ILE A 20 -16.91 -42.86 6.39
N ALA A 21 -18.15 -43.26 6.12
CA ALA A 21 -18.53 -43.96 4.90
C ALA A 21 -18.87 -42.94 3.80
N VAL A 22 -18.03 -42.88 2.76
CA VAL A 22 -18.25 -42.02 1.60
C VAL A 22 -18.78 -42.83 0.43
N THR A 23 -19.99 -42.49 -0.02
CA THR A 23 -20.60 -43.05 -1.22
C THR A 23 -20.64 -41.98 -2.30
N VAL A 24 -20.02 -42.26 -3.45
CA VAL A 24 -20.13 -41.38 -4.62
C VAL A 24 -21.54 -41.55 -5.17
N THR A 25 -22.36 -40.50 -5.04
CA THR A 25 -23.76 -40.49 -5.47
C THR A 25 -23.90 -40.05 -6.93
N ALA A 26 -23.06 -39.11 -7.37
CA ALA A 26 -23.03 -38.65 -8.74
C ALA A 26 -21.63 -38.12 -9.07
N VAL A 27 -21.23 -38.30 -10.33
CA VAL A 27 -20.07 -37.63 -10.92
C VAL A 27 -20.62 -36.57 -11.86
N LYS A 28 -20.31 -35.30 -11.59
CA LYS A 28 -20.73 -34.17 -12.41
C LYS A 28 -19.50 -33.53 -13.04
N THR A 29 -19.60 -33.18 -14.30
CA THR A 29 -18.59 -32.38 -15.00
C THR A 29 -19.02 -30.91 -14.97
N ARG A 30 -18.07 -30.00 -14.76
CA ARG A 30 -18.31 -28.56 -14.94
C ARG A 30 -18.17 -28.23 -16.41
N GLU A 31 -19.26 -27.84 -17.05
CA GLU A 31 -19.23 -27.26 -18.39
C GLU A 31 -19.03 -25.76 -18.26
N LEU A 32 -17.97 -25.24 -18.91
CA LEU A 32 -17.72 -23.81 -18.96
C LEU A 32 -18.67 -23.20 -20.00
N PRO A 33 -19.52 -22.23 -19.62
CA PRO A 33 -20.39 -21.56 -20.58
C PRO A 33 -19.58 -20.80 -21.63
N GLU A 34 -20.15 -20.60 -22.81
CA GLU A 34 -19.59 -19.67 -23.79
C GLU A 34 -19.71 -18.23 -23.26
N ALA A 35 -18.63 -17.45 -23.41
CA ALA A 35 -18.65 -16.03 -23.08
C ALA A 35 -19.36 -15.26 -24.20
N ASN A 36 -20.69 -15.23 -24.15
CA ASN A 36 -21.60 -14.54 -25.05
C ASN A 36 -22.47 -13.52 -24.29
N ASP A 37 -23.41 -12.89 -24.98
CA ASP A 37 -24.25 -11.83 -24.39
C ASP A 37 -25.18 -12.39 -23.28
N ASP A 38 -25.71 -13.60 -23.45
CA ASP A 38 -26.50 -14.27 -22.40
C ASP A 38 -25.67 -14.48 -21.12
N PHE A 39 -24.39 -14.83 -21.28
CA PHE A 39 -23.47 -14.95 -20.15
C PHE A 39 -23.19 -13.58 -19.50
N ALA A 40 -23.00 -12.53 -20.30
CA ALA A 40 -22.76 -11.18 -19.79
C ALA A 40 -23.94 -10.69 -18.93
N GLN A 41 -25.17 -10.87 -19.41
CA GLN A 41 -26.39 -10.50 -18.68
C GLN A 41 -26.61 -11.32 -17.40
N LEU A 42 -26.22 -12.60 -17.40
CA LEU A 42 -26.35 -13.45 -16.23
C LEU A 42 -25.30 -13.16 -15.16
N ALA A 43 -24.07 -12.85 -15.58
CA ALA A 43 -22.90 -12.75 -14.70
C ALA A 43 -22.57 -11.30 -14.29
N SER A 44 -23.14 -10.30 -14.95
CA SER A 44 -22.78 -8.89 -14.76
C SER A 44 -23.96 -7.95 -15.01
N GLU A 45 -23.73 -6.64 -14.86
CA GLU A 45 -24.70 -5.59 -15.18
C GLU A 45 -24.72 -5.20 -16.66
N PHE A 46 -23.89 -5.81 -17.50
CA PHE A 46 -23.75 -5.49 -18.92
C PHE A 46 -24.69 -6.30 -19.81
N ASP A 47 -25.15 -5.68 -20.90
CA ASP A 47 -26.07 -6.30 -21.85
C ASP A 47 -25.33 -7.19 -22.87
N THR A 48 -24.05 -6.90 -23.12
CA THR A 48 -23.22 -7.60 -24.12
C THR A 48 -21.87 -8.06 -23.56
N VAL A 49 -21.30 -9.11 -24.17
CA VAL A 49 -19.96 -9.59 -23.82
C VAL A 49 -18.88 -8.57 -24.16
N GLU A 50 -19.11 -7.70 -25.16
CA GLU A 50 -18.16 -6.66 -25.54
C GLU A 50 -18.04 -5.60 -24.44
N GLU A 51 -19.16 -5.16 -23.86
CA GLU A 51 -19.19 -4.23 -22.72
C GLU A 51 -18.50 -4.82 -21.49
N LEU A 52 -18.82 -6.07 -21.13
CA LEU A 52 -18.16 -6.78 -20.03
C LEU A 52 -16.63 -6.86 -20.25
N LYS A 53 -16.19 -7.16 -21.48
CA LYS A 53 -14.76 -7.21 -21.80
C LYS A 53 -14.10 -5.83 -21.75
N ALA A 54 -14.79 -4.79 -22.20
CA ALA A 54 -14.28 -3.42 -22.14
C ALA A 54 -14.07 -2.97 -20.70
N ASP A 55 -15.05 -3.19 -19.83
CA ASP A 55 -14.97 -2.89 -18.41
C ASP A 55 -13.86 -3.70 -17.72
N LEU A 56 -13.81 -5.02 -17.94
CA LEU A 56 -12.72 -5.85 -17.40
C LEU A 56 -11.33 -5.38 -17.88
N SER A 57 -11.23 -4.92 -19.12
CA SER A 57 -9.97 -4.37 -19.65
C SER A 57 -9.60 -3.05 -18.95
N GLU A 58 -10.58 -2.19 -18.69
CA GLU A 58 -10.37 -0.96 -17.93
C GLU A 58 -9.98 -1.25 -16.48
N GLN A 59 -10.67 -2.17 -15.81
CA GLN A 59 -10.32 -2.61 -14.45
C GLN A 59 -8.89 -3.16 -14.40
N ALA A 60 -8.53 -4.04 -15.34
CA ALA A 60 -7.18 -4.59 -15.43
C ALA A 60 -6.13 -3.50 -15.69
N ALA A 61 -6.43 -2.52 -16.55
CA ALA A 61 -5.57 -1.39 -16.82
C ALA A 61 -5.36 -0.50 -15.58
N ARG A 62 -6.43 -0.20 -14.84
CA ARG A 62 -6.35 0.55 -13.57
C ARG A 62 -5.51 -0.20 -12.54
N ILE A 63 -5.70 -1.52 -12.38
CA ILE A 63 -4.88 -2.35 -11.48
C ILE A 63 -3.42 -2.32 -11.90
N LYS A 64 -3.12 -2.46 -13.20
CA LYS A 64 -1.74 -2.42 -13.69
C LYS A 64 -1.08 -1.06 -13.52
N THR A 65 -1.81 0.03 -13.76
CA THR A 65 -1.29 1.39 -13.56
C THR A 65 -0.95 1.65 -12.09
N ASN A 66 -1.82 1.20 -11.16
CA ASN A 66 -1.53 1.27 -9.72
C ASN A 66 -0.28 0.50 -9.34
N ASN A 67 -0.14 -0.75 -9.81
CA ASN A 67 1.04 -1.56 -9.54
C ASN A 67 2.31 -0.91 -10.11
N GLN A 68 2.25 -0.36 -11.33
CA GLN A 68 3.37 0.36 -11.93
C GLN A 68 3.74 1.62 -11.13
N ALA A 69 2.78 2.34 -10.57
CA ALA A 69 3.04 3.48 -9.70
C ALA A 69 3.78 3.05 -8.42
N MET A 70 3.36 1.94 -7.81
CA MET A 70 4.04 1.36 -6.64
C MET A 70 5.47 0.91 -6.98
N GLU A 71 5.66 0.21 -8.10
CA GLU A 71 7.00 -0.20 -8.56
C GLU A 71 7.88 1.01 -8.90
N ALA A 72 7.32 2.07 -9.48
CA ALA A 72 8.04 3.29 -9.79
C ALA A 72 8.49 4.00 -8.51
N ARG A 73 7.63 4.04 -7.48
CA ARG A 73 7.97 4.56 -6.15
C ARG A 73 9.13 3.80 -5.51
N GLU A 74 9.07 2.49 -5.53
CA GLU A 74 10.13 1.63 -4.99
C GLU A 74 11.46 1.87 -5.72
N LYS A 75 11.43 1.89 -7.05
CA LYS A 75 12.63 2.16 -7.87
C LYS A 75 13.18 3.57 -7.65
N LEU A 76 12.32 4.57 -7.46
CA LEU A 76 12.76 5.91 -7.13
C LEU A 76 13.52 5.90 -5.80
N LEU A 77 12.96 5.26 -4.77
CA LEU A 77 13.61 5.16 -3.47
C LEU A 77 14.96 4.45 -3.57
N GLN A 78 15.04 3.35 -4.31
CA GLN A 78 16.29 2.65 -4.57
C GLN A 78 17.33 3.58 -5.24
N VAL A 79 16.95 4.29 -6.30
CA VAL A 79 17.85 5.22 -7.01
C VAL A 79 18.30 6.37 -6.11
N LEU A 80 17.41 6.92 -5.29
CA LEU A 80 17.76 7.98 -4.34
C LEU A 80 18.73 7.45 -3.27
N THR A 81 18.48 6.25 -2.75
CA THR A 81 19.33 5.61 -1.74
C THR A 81 20.73 5.30 -2.30
N GLU A 82 20.81 4.77 -3.51
CA GLU A 82 22.09 4.51 -4.21
C GLU A 82 22.88 5.81 -4.46
N LYS A 83 22.18 6.92 -4.79
CA LYS A 83 22.82 8.22 -5.03
C LYS A 83 23.32 8.90 -3.77
N VAL A 84 22.56 8.82 -2.68
CA VAL A 84 22.96 9.40 -1.39
C VAL A 84 24.06 8.55 -0.74
N GLY A 85 23.99 7.24 -0.90
CA GLY A 85 24.91 6.30 -0.29
C GLY A 85 24.61 6.08 1.21
N GLU A 86 25.54 5.41 1.89
CA GLU A 86 25.42 5.17 3.33
C GLU A 86 25.85 6.40 4.12
N PHE A 87 25.02 6.78 5.10
CA PHE A 87 25.33 7.78 6.10
C PHE A 87 25.11 7.22 7.51
N ASP A 88 25.74 7.88 8.49
CA ASP A 88 25.68 7.48 9.89
C ASP A 88 24.27 7.66 10.46
N LEU A 89 23.74 6.58 11.03
CA LEU A 89 22.42 6.58 11.66
C LEU A 89 22.53 6.69 13.19
N PRO A 90 21.58 7.35 13.86
CA PRO A 90 21.54 7.42 15.32
C PRO A 90 21.34 6.03 15.96
N GLY A 91 22.43 5.40 16.40
CA GLY A 91 22.39 4.05 16.98
C GLY A 91 21.43 3.91 18.17
N LYS A 92 21.29 4.94 19.01
CA LYS A 92 20.35 4.90 20.15
C LYS A 92 18.89 4.74 19.75
N ILE A 93 18.49 5.34 18.63
CA ILE A 93 17.11 5.23 18.13
C ILE A 93 16.89 3.82 17.60
N ILE A 94 17.86 3.29 16.84
CA ILE A 94 17.82 1.92 16.32
C ILE A 94 17.73 0.91 17.46
N GLU A 95 18.58 1.03 18.49
CA GLU A 95 18.56 0.11 19.64
C GLU A 95 17.23 0.17 20.41
N ALA A 96 16.64 1.35 20.57
CA ALA A 96 15.35 1.50 21.24
C ALA A 96 14.22 0.82 20.44
N GLU A 97 14.20 1.01 19.11
CA GLU A 97 13.24 0.37 18.21
C GLU A 97 13.39 -1.16 18.23
N VAL A 98 14.62 -1.66 18.09
CA VAL A 98 14.93 -3.10 18.13
C VAL A 98 14.53 -3.70 19.48
N HIS A 99 14.82 -3.01 20.58
CA HIS A 99 14.44 -3.48 21.91
C HIS A 99 12.92 -3.56 22.07
N SER A 100 12.19 -2.51 21.69
CA SER A 100 10.73 -2.50 21.79
C SER A 100 10.08 -3.57 20.91
N HIS A 101 10.58 -3.77 19.69
CA HIS A 101 10.10 -4.81 18.80
C HIS A 101 10.26 -6.21 19.41
N LEU A 102 11.45 -6.53 19.93
CA LEU A 102 11.73 -7.83 20.55
C LEU A 102 11.02 -8.03 21.88
N GLU A 103 10.77 -6.95 22.64
CA GLU A 103 9.98 -6.99 23.87
C GLU A 103 8.52 -7.36 23.56
N ASN A 104 7.93 -6.76 22.53
CA ASN A 104 6.56 -7.06 22.10
C ASN A 104 6.38 -8.51 21.61
N GLU A 105 7.44 -9.17 21.17
CA GLU A 105 7.43 -10.57 20.76
C GLU A 105 7.87 -11.55 21.87
N ASP A 106 8.24 -11.07 23.06
CA ASP A 106 8.85 -11.87 24.13
C ASP A 106 10.16 -12.59 23.67
N ARG A 107 10.92 -11.98 22.76
CA ARG A 107 12.11 -12.55 22.09
C ARG A 107 13.40 -11.76 22.32
N LEU A 108 13.53 -11.09 23.46
CA LEU A 108 14.69 -10.26 23.78
C LEU A 108 16.05 -10.99 23.72
N GLU A 109 16.08 -12.30 23.97
CA GLU A 109 17.31 -13.11 23.97
C GLU A 109 17.65 -13.71 22.59
N ASP A 110 16.80 -13.51 21.58
CA ASP A 110 16.99 -14.05 20.23
C ASP A 110 17.95 -13.17 19.41
N GLU A 111 19.23 -13.51 19.42
CA GLU A 111 20.29 -12.73 18.77
C GLU A 111 20.21 -12.76 17.23
N GLU A 112 19.78 -13.89 16.63
CA GLU A 112 19.59 -13.99 15.18
C GLU A 112 18.47 -13.05 14.74
N HIS A 113 17.34 -13.12 15.44
CA HIS A 113 16.22 -12.25 15.16
C HIS A 113 16.55 -10.78 15.44
N ARG A 114 17.27 -10.48 16.52
CA ARG A 114 17.79 -9.13 16.80
C ARG A 114 18.60 -8.58 15.63
N GLY A 115 19.48 -9.39 15.04
CA GLY A 115 20.26 -9.01 13.86
C GLY A 115 19.38 -8.61 12.67
N GLU A 116 18.35 -9.40 12.38
CA GLU A 116 17.40 -9.09 11.32
C GLU A 116 16.59 -7.82 11.58
N VAL A 117 16.05 -7.67 12.80
CA VAL A 117 15.27 -6.49 13.20
C VAL A 117 16.14 -5.24 13.15
N THR A 118 17.40 -5.35 13.57
CA THR A 118 18.38 -4.24 13.49
C THR A 118 18.63 -3.82 12.04
N ALA A 119 18.79 -4.77 11.12
CA ALA A 119 18.98 -4.46 9.71
C ALA A 119 17.75 -3.74 9.13
N ARG A 120 16.55 -4.24 9.41
CA ARG A 120 15.28 -3.63 8.98
C ARG A 120 15.09 -2.23 9.58
N ALA A 121 15.36 -2.04 10.88
CA ALA A 121 15.25 -0.75 11.56
C ALA A 121 16.21 0.29 10.97
N LYS A 122 17.45 -0.11 10.62
CA LYS A 122 18.41 0.76 9.94
C LYS A 122 17.92 1.19 8.57
N GLU A 123 17.40 0.25 7.78
CA GLU A 123 16.86 0.54 6.44
C GLU A 123 15.64 1.46 6.50
N ALA A 124 14.72 1.20 7.43
CA ALA A 124 13.53 2.02 7.65
C ALA A 124 13.91 3.46 8.08
N LEU A 125 14.80 3.60 9.06
CA LEU A 125 15.24 4.91 9.54
C LEU A 125 15.97 5.70 8.44
N ARG A 126 16.83 5.03 7.66
CA ARG A 126 17.53 5.65 6.53
C ARG A 126 16.55 6.17 5.48
N THR A 127 15.58 5.33 5.11
CA THR A 127 14.52 5.67 4.16
C THR A 127 13.71 6.86 4.67
N GLN A 128 13.32 6.84 5.95
CA GLN A 128 12.56 7.92 6.55
C GLN A 128 13.33 9.24 6.48
N MET A 129 14.58 9.27 6.95
CA MET A 129 15.41 10.49 6.93
C MET A 129 15.64 11.01 5.51
N LEU A 130 15.82 10.12 4.54
CA LEU A 130 15.96 10.48 3.13
C LEU A 130 14.69 11.16 2.60
N LEU A 131 13.52 10.60 2.91
CA LEU A 131 12.24 11.15 2.46
C LEU A 131 11.85 12.43 3.20
N ASP A 132 12.22 12.56 4.48
CA ASP A 132 12.06 13.79 5.25
C ASP A 132 12.91 14.92 4.63
N GLN A 133 14.18 14.63 4.31
CA GLN A 133 15.04 15.60 3.61
C GLN A 133 14.51 15.93 2.21
N LEU A 134 13.99 14.95 1.47
CA LEU A 134 13.38 15.18 0.16
C LEU A 134 12.17 16.12 0.26
N ALA A 135 11.33 15.95 1.29
CA ALA A 135 10.19 16.82 1.53
C ALA A 135 10.62 18.26 1.87
N GLU A 136 11.67 18.42 2.67
CA GLU A 136 12.26 19.73 3.00
C GLU A 136 12.88 20.42 1.77
N ASP A 137 13.70 19.70 1.00
CA ASP A 137 14.38 20.21 -0.21
C ASP A 137 13.38 20.66 -1.29
N LEU A 138 12.24 19.97 -1.37
CA LEU A 138 11.14 20.29 -2.29
C LEU A 138 10.14 21.29 -1.72
N ALA A 139 10.36 21.78 -0.49
CA ALA A 139 9.48 22.69 0.23
C ALA A 139 8.01 22.21 0.23
N ILE A 140 7.81 20.92 0.52
CA ILE A 140 6.48 20.32 0.52
C ILE A 140 5.65 20.87 1.67
N ASP A 141 4.59 21.59 1.32
CA ASP A 141 3.55 22.01 2.25
C ASP A 141 2.34 21.07 2.16
N VAL A 142 1.89 20.58 3.32
CA VAL A 142 0.73 19.69 3.42
C VAL A 142 -0.48 20.54 3.77
N GLN A 143 -1.42 20.60 2.84
CA GLN A 143 -2.64 21.37 3.04
C GLN A 143 -3.60 20.63 3.97
N GLU A 144 -4.46 21.38 4.66
CA GLU A 144 -5.43 20.83 5.60
C GLU A 144 -6.38 19.82 4.94
N ASN A 145 -6.80 20.10 3.70
CA ASN A 145 -7.64 19.18 2.93
C ASN A 145 -6.92 17.87 2.61
N GLU A 146 -5.63 17.89 2.27
CA GLU A 146 -4.84 16.68 2.00
C GLU A 146 -4.72 15.81 3.26
N LEU A 147 -4.52 16.45 4.41
CA LEU A 147 -4.51 15.76 5.70
C LEU A 147 -5.87 15.14 6.01
N VAL A 148 -6.97 15.87 5.81
CA VAL A 148 -8.33 15.36 6.02
C VAL A 148 -8.62 14.19 5.09
N ASP A 149 -8.30 14.30 3.80
CA ASP A 149 -8.50 13.24 2.82
C ASP A 149 -7.70 11.98 3.18
N TYR A 150 -6.46 12.14 3.63
CA TYR A 150 -5.65 11.04 4.13
C TYR A 150 -6.30 10.35 5.33
N LEU A 151 -6.76 11.12 6.33
CA LEU A 151 -7.40 10.59 7.53
C LEU A 151 -8.73 9.88 7.24
N VAL A 152 -9.53 10.42 6.30
CA VAL A 152 -10.79 9.79 5.85
C VAL A 152 -10.50 8.47 5.13
N ASN A 153 -9.48 8.43 4.28
CA ASN A 153 -9.08 7.20 3.60
C ASN A 153 -8.55 6.15 4.57
N ALA A 154 -7.72 6.56 5.54
CA ALA A 154 -7.23 5.69 6.60
C ALA A 154 -8.38 5.13 7.44
N SER A 155 -9.38 5.94 7.83
CA SER A 155 -10.49 5.48 8.66
C SER A 155 -11.28 4.33 8.03
N ARG A 156 -11.41 4.33 6.69
CA ARG A 156 -12.07 3.23 5.94
C ARG A 156 -11.32 1.91 6.06
N GLN A 157 -9.99 1.95 6.11
CA GLN A 157 -9.16 0.76 6.31
C GLN A 157 -9.30 0.19 7.72
N TYR A 158 -9.45 1.06 8.72
CA TYR A 158 -9.68 0.69 10.12
C TYR A 158 -11.15 0.39 10.46
N GLY A 159 -12.08 0.59 9.51
CA GLY A 159 -13.52 0.38 9.72
C GLY A 159 -14.15 1.33 10.74
N THR A 160 -13.55 2.51 10.95
CA THR A 160 -14.02 3.52 11.92
C THR A 160 -14.65 4.70 11.18
N ASP A 161 -15.65 5.33 11.80
CA ASP A 161 -16.23 6.58 11.28
C ASP A 161 -15.14 7.65 11.13
N PRO A 162 -15.09 8.40 10.00
CA PRO A 162 -14.04 9.39 9.79
C PRO A 162 -13.94 10.45 10.87
N GLY A 163 -15.08 10.93 11.38
CA GLY A 163 -15.11 11.97 12.41
C GLY A 163 -14.54 11.48 13.74
N GLU A 164 -14.89 10.25 14.13
CA GLU A 164 -14.36 9.60 15.33
C GLU A 164 -12.85 9.32 15.21
N PHE A 165 -12.42 8.81 14.05
CA PHE A 165 -11.01 8.50 13.79
C PHE A 165 -10.12 9.75 13.87
N ILE A 166 -10.53 10.85 13.24
CA ILE A 166 -9.82 12.14 13.30
C ILE A 166 -9.70 12.62 14.76
N GLN A 167 -10.77 12.52 15.55
CA GLN A 167 -10.74 12.90 16.96
C GLN A 167 -9.77 12.03 17.78
N GLN A 168 -9.75 10.71 17.55
CA GLN A 168 -8.82 9.80 18.23
C GLN A 168 -7.37 10.15 17.91
N VAL A 169 -7.04 10.35 16.63
CA VAL A 169 -5.70 10.75 16.17
C VAL A 169 -5.28 12.08 16.80
N GLN A 170 -6.19 13.05 16.85
CA GLN A 170 -5.93 14.35 17.47
C GLN A 170 -5.70 14.23 18.98
N GLN A 171 -6.52 13.45 19.68
CA GLN A 171 -6.38 13.21 21.13
C GLN A 171 -5.10 12.45 21.47
N ALA A 172 -4.67 11.54 20.58
CA ALA A 172 -3.40 10.81 20.69
C ALA A 172 -2.18 11.68 20.35
N GLY A 173 -2.38 12.92 19.86
CA GLY A 173 -1.30 13.81 19.47
C GLY A 173 -0.51 13.33 18.24
N GLN A 174 -1.12 12.49 17.39
CA GLN A 174 -0.45 11.87 16.24
C GLN A 174 -0.49 12.70 14.97
N ILE A 175 -1.21 13.83 14.96
CA ILE A 175 -1.34 14.72 13.80
C ILE A 175 0.02 15.11 13.21
N PRO A 176 1.05 15.53 13.98
CA PRO A 176 2.34 15.89 13.40
C PRO A 176 3.04 14.74 12.68
N ALA A 177 2.93 13.51 13.20
CA ALA A 177 3.52 12.33 12.57
C ALA A 177 2.81 12.01 11.24
N ILE A 178 1.49 12.14 11.22
CA ILE A 178 0.69 11.94 10.00
C ILE A 178 0.97 13.02 8.96
N VAL A 179 1.12 14.29 9.37
CA VAL A 179 1.54 15.35 8.46
C VAL A 179 2.90 15.01 7.83
N ALA A 180 3.86 14.50 8.60
CA ALA A 180 5.14 14.04 8.07
C ALA A 180 4.99 12.87 7.09
N ASP A 181 4.12 11.89 7.37
CA ASP A 181 3.83 10.78 6.44
C ASP A 181 3.22 11.29 5.12
N VAL A 182 2.27 12.21 5.19
CA VAL A 182 1.65 12.84 4.02
C VAL A 182 2.69 13.64 3.24
N ALA A 183 3.53 14.42 3.93
CA ALA A 183 4.61 15.19 3.31
C ALA A 183 5.59 14.28 2.55
N ARG A 184 6.04 13.18 3.15
CA ARG A 184 6.91 12.19 2.50
C ARG A 184 6.25 11.55 1.27
N SER A 185 4.98 11.19 1.38
CA SER A 185 4.22 10.63 0.26
C SER A 185 4.10 11.63 -0.90
N LYS A 186 3.78 12.90 -0.59
CA LYS A 186 3.67 14.00 -1.54
C LYS A 186 5.02 14.34 -2.19
N ALA A 187 6.11 14.38 -1.41
CA ALA A 187 7.48 14.57 -1.91
C ALA A 187 7.87 13.50 -2.93
N THR A 188 7.52 12.25 -2.63
CA THR A 188 7.78 11.11 -3.53
C THR A 188 7.00 11.25 -4.83
N ALA A 189 5.71 11.62 -4.76
CA ALA A 189 4.89 11.89 -5.94
C ALA A 189 5.45 13.05 -6.77
N TYR A 190 5.85 14.14 -6.12
CA TYR A 190 6.46 15.33 -6.76
C TYR A 190 7.74 14.99 -7.52
N ALA A 191 8.59 14.13 -6.93
CA ALA A 191 9.79 13.61 -7.57
C ALA A 191 9.46 12.69 -8.75
N LEU A 192 8.47 11.79 -8.61
CA LEU A 192 8.05 10.88 -9.68
C LEU A 192 7.46 11.62 -10.88
N ARG A 193 6.69 12.70 -10.68
CA ARG A 193 6.14 13.53 -11.76
C ARG A 193 7.23 14.13 -12.67
N ARG A 194 8.45 14.28 -12.15
CA ARG A 194 9.64 14.78 -12.88
C ARG A 194 10.56 13.67 -13.37
N ALA A 195 10.32 12.44 -12.95
CA ALA A 195 11.10 11.28 -13.36
C ALA A 195 10.57 10.72 -14.69
N THR A 196 11.47 10.22 -15.52
CA THR A 196 11.07 9.44 -16.70
C THR A 196 10.87 7.98 -16.30
N VAL A 197 9.62 7.56 -16.17
CA VAL A 197 9.26 6.17 -15.85
C VAL A 197 9.04 5.38 -17.14
N LYS A 198 9.72 4.23 -17.25
CA LYS A 198 9.59 3.32 -18.39
C LYS A 198 9.24 1.91 -17.92
N ASP A 199 8.46 1.20 -18.72
CA ASP A 199 8.18 -0.22 -18.52
C ASP A 199 9.38 -1.10 -18.90
N THR A 200 9.24 -2.42 -18.74
CA THR A 200 10.28 -3.40 -19.09
C THR A 200 10.60 -3.46 -20.58
N HIS A 201 9.74 -2.92 -21.45
CA HIS A 201 9.93 -2.83 -22.90
C HIS A 201 10.44 -1.44 -23.33
N GLY A 202 10.64 -0.51 -22.40
CA GLY A 202 11.11 0.85 -22.66
C GLY A 202 10.02 1.86 -23.03
N ASN A 203 8.74 1.48 -22.96
CA ASN A 203 7.63 2.39 -23.22
C ASN A 203 7.43 3.34 -22.03
N PRO A 204 7.09 4.62 -22.27
CA PRO A 204 6.77 5.55 -21.20
C PRO A 204 5.52 5.08 -20.45
N VAL A 205 5.57 5.14 -19.12
CA VAL A 205 4.42 4.85 -18.26
C VAL A 205 3.85 6.16 -17.76
N ASP A 206 2.57 6.41 -18.03
CA ASP A 206 1.85 7.57 -17.50
C ASP A 206 1.29 7.23 -16.11
N LEU A 207 1.78 7.95 -15.10
CA LEU A 207 1.34 7.80 -13.71
C LEU A 207 0.37 8.92 -13.29
N LYS A 208 0.02 9.85 -14.17
CA LYS A 208 -0.82 11.03 -13.84
C LYS A 208 -2.14 10.65 -13.19
N ALA A 209 -2.75 9.54 -13.61
CA ALA A 209 -4.00 9.04 -13.03
C ALA A 209 -3.88 8.61 -11.55
N ILE A 210 -2.66 8.30 -11.07
CA ILE A 210 -2.42 7.81 -9.70
C ILE A 210 -1.77 8.88 -8.84
N ILE A 211 -0.74 9.55 -9.35
CA ILE A 211 0.05 10.51 -8.57
C ILE A 211 -0.26 11.97 -8.89
N GLY A 212 -1.23 12.25 -9.77
CA GLY A 212 -1.51 13.60 -10.27
C GLY A 212 -0.46 14.10 -11.26
N GLY A 213 -0.76 15.21 -11.93
CA GLY A 213 0.12 15.89 -12.88
C GLY A 213 0.95 17.00 -12.24
N LEU A 214 1.85 17.58 -13.03
CA LEU A 214 2.59 18.79 -12.64
C LEU A 214 1.66 20.00 -12.42
N GLU A 215 0.49 20.00 -13.05
CA GLU A 215 -0.53 21.05 -12.89
C GLU A 215 -1.16 21.08 -11.49
N ASP A 216 -1.20 19.93 -10.81
CA ASP A 216 -1.74 19.81 -9.45
C ASP A 216 -0.79 20.40 -8.39
N GLU A 217 0.42 20.83 -8.79
CA GLU A 217 1.40 21.42 -7.88
C GLU A 217 1.20 22.93 -7.70
N VAL A 218 0.64 23.59 -8.72
CA VAL A 218 0.54 25.04 -8.79
C VAL A 218 -0.55 25.59 -7.86
N GLU A 219 -1.50 24.74 -7.45
CA GLU A 219 -2.55 25.09 -6.46
C GLU A 219 -2.01 25.13 -5.01
N SER A 220 -0.77 24.70 -4.80
CA SER A 220 -0.12 24.61 -3.47
C SER A 220 1.11 25.51 -3.28
N ALA A 221 1.43 26.37 -4.26
CA ALA A 221 2.52 27.33 -4.11
C ALA A 221 2.01 28.60 -3.39
N PRO A 222 2.68 29.09 -2.33
CA PRO A 222 2.43 30.43 -1.85
C PRO A 222 2.79 31.41 -2.97
N GLU A 223 1.98 32.45 -3.16
CA GLU A 223 2.35 33.60 -3.98
C GLU A 223 3.69 34.14 -3.46
N ALA A 224 4.79 33.77 -4.13
CA ALA A 224 6.06 34.42 -3.93
C ALA A 224 5.91 35.86 -4.43
N GLU A 225 5.59 36.75 -3.50
CA GLU A 225 5.57 38.19 -3.66
C GLU A 225 6.88 38.60 -4.32
N VAL A 226 6.79 38.95 -5.61
CA VAL A 226 7.90 39.47 -6.39
C VAL A 226 8.18 40.87 -5.84
N ALA A 227 8.97 40.94 -4.77
CA ALA A 227 9.55 42.18 -4.29
C ALA A 227 10.51 42.69 -5.37
N ALA A 228 9.97 43.51 -6.27
CA ALA A 228 10.72 44.33 -7.17
C ALA A 228 11.61 45.27 -6.34
N ALA A 229 12.91 44.97 -6.30
CA ALA A 229 13.92 45.92 -5.88
C ALA A 229 14.21 46.86 -7.07
N GLU A 230 13.78 48.11 -6.91
CA GLU A 230 14.36 49.27 -7.60
C GLU A 230 15.62 49.73 -6.85
#